data_AF-A0A950U385-F1
#
_entry.id   AF-A0A950U385-F1
#
_cell.length_a   1.000
_cell.length_b   1.000
_cell.length_c   1.000
_cell.angle_alpha   90.00
_cell.angle_beta   90.00
_cell.angle_gamma   90.00
#
_symmetry.space_group_name_H-M   'P 1'
#
loop_
_entity.id
_entity.type
_entity.pdbx_description
1 polymer ?
#
loop_
_entity_poly.entity_id
_entity_poly.type
_entity_poly.pdbx_seq_one_letter_code
_entity_poly.pdbx_strand_id
1 'polypeptide(L)'
;PTCYCTHRAIDCMLDLVNETPIKPDEVKKITVGISDYFATVLRNHRPQTGLAAKFSMEFAMASGIVAKRVGLRELTDDFVRRPEIQALMQRVEIATTDKYDPELPGAAPADSVTVELTSGKTIAGEPVTRATGHASRPLTESQLYEKFADCLDAGSSDIPAEALFKRLQSIQSTSARELTRLQ
;
A
#
# COMPACT_ATOMS: atom_id res chain seq x y z
N PRO A 1 4.58 -3.08 2.97
CA PRO A 1 5.81 -3.44 2.21
C PRO A 1 5.49 -4.45 1.09
N THR A 2 4.88 -3.94 0.03
CA THR A 2 4.47 -4.70 -1.16
C THR A 2 5.38 -4.35 -2.36
N CYS A 3 5.23 -5.10 -3.45
CA CYS A 3 5.84 -4.77 -4.74
C CYS A 3 5.55 -3.31 -5.13
N TYR A 4 6.57 -2.61 -5.64
CA TYR A 4 6.45 -1.21 -6.05
C TYR A 4 5.31 -0.98 -7.06
N CYS A 5 5.03 -1.97 -7.91
CA CYS A 5 3.94 -1.93 -8.89
C CYS A 5 2.54 -1.79 -8.27
N THR A 6 2.35 -1.99 -6.95
CA THR A 6 1.06 -1.73 -6.29
C THR A 6 0.98 -0.33 -5.67
N HIS A 7 2.09 0.41 -5.54
CA HIS A 7 2.14 1.56 -4.60
C HIS A 7 1.22 2.69 -5.02
N ARG A 8 1.16 3.03 -6.31
CA ARG A 8 0.27 4.09 -6.82
C ARG A 8 -1.21 3.72 -6.63
N ALA A 9 -1.58 2.47 -6.91
CA ALA A 9 -2.94 1.98 -6.67
C ALA A 9 -3.30 1.98 -5.18
N ILE A 10 -2.35 1.62 -4.30
CA ILE A 10 -2.54 1.71 -2.84
C ILE A 10 -2.79 3.16 -2.42
N ASP A 11 -1.98 4.12 -2.88
CA ASP A 11 -2.20 5.53 -2.58
C ASP A 11 -3.60 5.97 -3.02
N CYS A 12 -3.99 5.66 -4.27
CA CYS A 12 -5.31 5.99 -4.81
C CYS A 12 -6.44 5.42 -3.95
N MET A 13 -6.33 4.13 -3.54
CA MET A 13 -7.32 3.49 -2.69
C MET A 13 -7.37 4.10 -1.28
N LEU A 14 -6.22 4.40 -0.67
CA LEU A 14 -6.15 4.97 0.67
C LEU A 14 -6.70 6.40 0.70
N ASP A 15 -6.35 7.22 -0.30
CA ASP A 15 -6.90 8.57 -0.47
C ASP A 15 -8.42 8.49 -0.64
N LEU A 16 -8.91 7.57 -1.49
CA LEU A 16 -10.35 7.34 -1.72
C LEU A 16 -11.13 6.98 -0.45
N VAL A 17 -10.64 6.02 0.35
CA VAL A 17 -11.35 5.58 1.58
C VAL A 17 -11.24 6.58 2.73
N ASN A 18 -10.24 7.47 2.69
CA ASN A 18 -10.09 8.56 3.65
C ASN A 18 -11.08 9.69 3.35
N GLU A 19 -11.27 10.03 2.06
CA GLU A 19 -12.24 11.04 1.64
C GLU A 19 -13.68 10.54 1.73
N THR A 20 -13.92 9.31 1.26
CA THR A 20 -15.23 8.67 1.28
C THR A 20 -15.12 7.28 1.92
N PRO A 21 -15.46 7.13 3.21
CA PRO A 21 -15.44 5.82 3.86
C PRO A 21 -16.35 4.82 3.13
N ILE A 22 -15.78 3.70 2.70
CA ILE A 22 -16.49 2.60 2.00
C ILE A 22 -16.49 1.38 2.92
N LYS A 23 -17.65 0.75 3.11
CA LYS A 23 -17.70 -0.53 3.83
C LYS A 23 -17.47 -1.71 2.89
N PRO A 24 -16.78 -2.78 3.33
CA PRO A 24 -16.52 -3.96 2.48
C PRO A 24 -17.75 -4.62 1.87
N ASP A 25 -18.88 -4.63 2.58
CA ASP A 25 -20.16 -5.20 2.14
C ASP A 25 -20.90 -4.34 1.11
N GLU A 26 -20.59 -3.04 1.04
CA GLU A 26 -21.14 -2.12 0.05
C GLU A 26 -20.43 -2.20 -1.31
N VAL A 27 -19.26 -2.86 -1.38
CA VAL A 27 -18.46 -2.94 -2.61
C VAL A 27 -19.00 -4.01 -3.55
N LYS A 28 -19.45 -3.60 -4.74
CA LYS A 28 -19.82 -4.53 -5.81
C LYS A 28 -18.60 -4.96 -6.64
N LYS A 29 -17.76 -4.00 -7.04
CA LYS A 29 -16.58 -4.24 -7.89
C LYS A 29 -15.52 -3.16 -7.66
N ILE A 30 -14.25 -3.54 -7.79
CA ILE A 30 -13.12 -2.63 -7.79
C ILE A 30 -12.38 -2.85 -9.11
N THR A 31 -12.20 -1.79 -9.88
CA THR A 31 -11.40 -1.82 -11.12
C THR A 31 -10.13 -1.03 -10.90
N VAL A 32 -8.99 -1.66 -11.17
CA VAL A 32 -7.67 -1.03 -11.04
C VAL A 32 -7.02 -0.89 -12.41
N GLY A 33 -6.76 0.35 -12.82
CA GLY A 33 -6.07 0.67 -14.07
C GLY A 33 -4.56 0.69 -13.87
N ILE A 34 -3.81 -0.16 -14.56
CA ILE A 34 -2.33 -0.19 -14.55
C ILE A 34 -1.78 -0.54 -15.94
N SER A 35 -0.46 -0.54 -16.12
CA SER A 35 0.15 -1.07 -17.34
C SER A 35 0.05 -2.59 -17.39
N ASP A 36 0.03 -3.13 -18.61
CA ASP A 36 0.13 -4.57 -18.83
C ASP A 36 1.40 -5.18 -18.21
N TYR A 37 2.53 -4.48 -18.29
CA TYR A 37 3.80 -4.90 -17.70
C TYR A 37 3.69 -5.02 -16.17
N PHE A 38 3.13 -4.02 -15.47
CA PHE A 38 2.91 -4.14 -14.02
C PHE A 38 1.95 -5.26 -13.67
N ALA A 39 0.92 -5.50 -14.49
CA ALA A 39 0.03 -6.65 -14.30
C ALA A 39 0.78 -8.00 -14.38
N THR A 40 1.79 -8.13 -15.26
CA THR A 40 2.62 -9.35 -15.31
C THR A 40 3.48 -9.55 -14.05
N VAL A 41 3.90 -8.46 -13.39
CA VAL A 41 4.65 -8.51 -12.14
C VAL A 41 3.73 -8.91 -10.98
N LEU A 42 2.51 -8.38 -10.96
CA LEU A 42 1.49 -8.59 -9.93
C LEU A 42 0.64 -9.84 -10.15
N ARG A 43 1.32 -10.95 -10.49
CA ARG A 43 0.72 -12.22 -10.91
C ARG A 43 0.03 -13.04 -9.82
N ASN A 44 0.16 -12.65 -8.55
CA ASN A 44 -0.37 -13.44 -7.44
C ASN A 44 -1.84 -13.12 -7.20
N HIS A 45 -2.72 -13.84 -7.89
CA HIS A 45 -4.16 -13.78 -7.68
C HIS A 45 -4.58 -14.63 -6.47
N ARG A 46 -5.56 -14.15 -5.70
CA ARG A 46 -6.18 -14.80 -4.54
C ARG A 46 -5.17 -15.43 -3.57
N PRO A 47 -4.15 -14.68 -3.13
CA PRO A 47 -3.10 -15.19 -2.25
C PRO A 47 -3.68 -15.74 -0.94
N GLN A 48 -3.03 -16.77 -0.42
CA GLN A 48 -3.37 -17.40 0.88
C GLN A 48 -2.29 -17.16 1.94
N THR A 49 -1.19 -16.49 1.58
CA THR A 49 -0.05 -16.21 2.44
C THR A 49 0.34 -14.74 2.36
N GLY A 50 0.90 -14.21 3.45
CA GLY A 50 1.45 -12.85 3.52
C GLY A 50 2.55 -12.61 2.49
N LEU A 51 3.37 -13.63 2.21
CA LEU A 51 4.41 -13.54 1.19
C LEU A 51 3.82 -13.37 -0.21
N ALA A 52 2.83 -14.19 -0.59
CA ALA A 52 2.19 -14.08 -1.89
C ALA A 52 1.43 -12.75 -2.04
N ALA A 53 0.80 -12.28 -0.95
CA ALA A 53 0.06 -11.02 -0.89
C ALA A 53 0.92 -9.78 -1.22
N LYS A 54 2.25 -9.84 -1.01
CA LYS A 54 3.17 -8.76 -1.41
C LYS A 54 3.15 -8.45 -2.92
N PHE A 55 2.69 -9.37 -3.75
CA PHE A 55 2.65 -9.23 -5.22
C PHE A 55 1.21 -9.37 -5.76
N SER A 56 0.21 -9.01 -4.95
CA SER A 56 -1.20 -9.14 -5.30
C SER A 56 -1.90 -7.78 -5.27
N MET A 57 -2.40 -7.34 -6.43
CA MET A 57 -3.23 -6.13 -6.49
C MET A 57 -4.56 -6.33 -5.75
N GLU A 58 -5.14 -7.53 -5.85
CA GLU A 58 -6.40 -7.88 -5.19
C GLU A 58 -6.30 -7.70 -3.68
N PHE A 59 -5.24 -8.24 -3.07
CA PHE A 59 -4.99 -8.08 -1.64
C PHE A 59 -4.79 -6.61 -1.26
N ALA A 60 -4.01 -5.86 -2.05
CA ALA A 60 -3.74 -4.46 -1.77
C ALA A 60 -5.04 -3.63 -1.71
N MET A 61 -5.96 -3.86 -2.65
CA MET A 61 -7.26 -3.19 -2.67
C MET A 61 -8.16 -3.63 -1.51
N ALA A 62 -8.22 -4.94 -1.25
CA ALA A 62 -9.04 -5.48 -0.15
C ALA A 62 -8.57 -4.97 1.22
N SER A 63 -7.25 -4.98 1.47
CA SER A 63 -6.65 -4.44 2.69
C SER A 63 -6.88 -2.94 2.83
N GLY A 64 -6.77 -2.19 1.73
CA GLY A 64 -7.05 -0.74 1.70
C GLY A 64 -8.48 -0.40 2.15
N ILE A 65 -9.48 -1.22 1.80
CA ILE A 65 -10.87 -0.99 2.23
C ILE A 65 -11.10 -1.49 3.66
N VAL A 66 -10.69 -2.72 3.98
CA VAL A 66 -11.02 -3.36 5.27
C VAL A 66 -10.24 -2.74 6.42
N ALA A 67 -8.93 -2.54 6.25
CA ALA A 67 -8.05 -2.05 7.31
C ALA A 67 -7.68 -0.57 7.17
N LYS A 68 -8.04 0.07 6.04
CA LYS A 68 -7.61 1.44 5.71
C LYS A 68 -6.09 1.63 5.72
N ARG A 69 -5.37 0.53 5.48
CA ARG A 69 -3.91 0.48 5.45
C ARG A 69 -3.42 -0.79 4.75
N VAL A 70 -2.16 -0.76 4.31
CA VAL A 70 -1.46 -1.90 3.70
C VAL A 70 -0.05 -2.00 4.30
N GLY A 71 0.02 -2.42 5.56
CA GLY A 71 1.24 -2.43 6.38
C GLY A 71 1.86 -3.81 6.59
N LEU A 72 2.86 -3.87 7.47
CA LEU A 72 3.45 -5.14 7.93
C LEU A 72 2.42 -6.02 8.65
N ARG A 73 1.53 -5.40 9.43
CA ARG A 73 0.49 -6.05 10.22
C ARG A 73 -0.55 -6.77 9.36
N GLU A 74 -0.81 -6.27 8.15
CA GLU A 74 -1.75 -6.85 7.19
C GLU A 74 -1.11 -7.93 6.33
N LEU A 75 0.21 -7.93 6.17
CA LEU A 75 0.95 -8.92 5.40
C LEU A 75 1.28 -10.17 6.24
N THR A 76 0.33 -10.59 7.06
CA THR A 76 0.38 -11.86 7.79
C THR A 76 -0.58 -12.85 7.15
N ASP A 77 -0.20 -14.11 7.25
CA ASP A 77 -1.00 -15.25 6.79
C ASP A 77 -2.43 -15.25 7.35
N ASP A 78 -2.58 -14.94 8.65
CA ASP A 78 -3.88 -14.88 9.31
C ASP A 78 -4.73 -13.71 8.83
N PHE A 79 -4.12 -12.54 8.58
CA PHE A 79 -4.85 -11.41 8.03
C PHE A 79 -5.30 -11.67 6.59
N VAL A 80 -4.41 -12.21 5.75
CA VAL A 80 -4.72 -12.53 4.34
C VAL A 80 -5.89 -13.51 4.25
N ARG A 81 -5.96 -14.51 5.12
CA ARG A 81 -7.02 -15.54 5.12
C ARG A 81 -8.36 -15.09 5.72
N ARG A 82 -8.47 -13.86 6.24
CA ARG A 82 -9.74 -13.37 6.79
C ARG A 82 -10.86 -13.46 5.74
N PRO A 83 -12.06 -13.96 6.10
CA PRO A 83 -13.15 -14.16 5.14
C PRO A 83 -13.50 -12.89 4.36
N GLU A 84 -13.53 -11.73 5.01
CA GLU A 84 -13.84 -10.44 4.39
C GLU A 84 -12.77 -9.99 3.39
N ILE A 85 -11.48 -10.29 3.64
CA ILE A 85 -10.39 -10.02 2.71
C ILE A 85 -10.51 -10.94 1.49
N GLN A 86 -10.65 -12.25 1.72
CA GLN A 86 -10.78 -13.25 0.66
C GLN A 86 -12.02 -13.01 -0.23
N ALA A 87 -13.13 -12.58 0.36
CA ALA A 87 -14.33 -12.22 -0.38
C ALA A 87 -14.15 -10.95 -1.22
N LEU A 88 -13.50 -9.93 -0.68
CA LEU A 88 -13.31 -8.65 -1.38
C LEU A 88 -12.28 -8.76 -2.51
N MET A 89 -11.24 -9.58 -2.35
CA MET A 89 -10.26 -9.85 -3.43
C MET A 89 -10.93 -10.39 -4.70
N GLN A 90 -12.00 -11.17 -4.57
CA GLN A 90 -12.73 -11.72 -5.72
C GLN A 90 -13.48 -10.66 -6.53
N ARG A 91 -13.64 -9.44 -5.99
CA ARG A 91 -14.34 -8.32 -6.63
C ARG A 91 -13.36 -7.34 -7.30
N VAL A 92 -12.07 -7.63 -7.27
CA VAL A 92 -11.03 -6.78 -7.86
C VAL A 92 -10.71 -7.26 -9.27
N GLU A 93 -10.76 -6.36 -10.24
CA GLU A 93 -10.36 -6.59 -11.61
C GLU A 93 -9.26 -5.61 -12.03
N ILE A 94 -8.29 -6.11 -12.80
CA ILE A 94 -7.22 -5.30 -13.36
C ILE A 94 -7.57 -4.96 -14.80
N ALA A 95 -7.63 -3.67 -15.12
CA ALA A 95 -7.72 -3.15 -16.47
C ALA A 95 -6.35 -2.65 -16.91
N THR A 96 -5.82 -3.19 -18.00
CA THR A 96 -4.46 -2.89 -18.47
C THR A 96 -4.43 -1.89 -19.61
N THR A 97 -3.34 -1.11 -19.71
CA THR A 97 -3.00 -0.30 -20.88
C THR A 97 -1.59 -0.62 -21.38
N ASP A 98 -1.39 -0.46 -22.68
CA ASP A 98 -0.10 -0.51 -23.40
C ASP A 98 0.55 0.88 -23.54
N LYS A 99 -0.06 1.92 -22.95
CA LYS A 99 0.55 3.24 -22.82
C LYS A 99 1.47 3.24 -21.62
N TYR A 100 2.72 3.65 -21.83
CA TYR A 100 3.72 3.70 -20.77
C TYR A 100 4.12 5.13 -20.41
N ASP A 101 4.49 5.31 -19.14
CA ASP A 101 5.12 6.51 -18.63
C ASP A 101 6.55 6.64 -19.22
N PRO A 102 6.90 7.78 -19.84
CA PRO A 102 8.23 7.97 -20.41
C PRO A 102 9.35 8.06 -19.35
N GLU A 103 9.02 8.38 -18.10
CA GLU A 103 9.99 8.56 -17.02
C GLU A 103 10.01 7.39 -16.03
N LEU A 104 8.96 6.56 -16.00
CA LEU A 104 8.89 5.38 -15.15
C LEU A 104 8.73 4.10 -15.99
N PRO A 105 9.85 3.42 -16.32
CA PRO A 105 9.84 2.24 -17.17
C PRO A 105 8.83 1.18 -16.74
N GLY A 106 8.02 0.74 -17.69
CA GLY A 106 7.04 -0.33 -17.51
C GLY A 106 5.78 0.09 -16.76
N ALA A 107 5.68 1.30 -16.20
CA ALA A 107 4.47 1.79 -15.57
C ALA A 107 3.53 2.45 -16.59
N ALA A 108 2.24 2.54 -16.29
CA ALA A 108 1.31 3.41 -17.02
C ALA A 108 1.57 4.89 -16.68
N PRO A 109 1.11 5.86 -17.50
CA PRO A 109 1.21 7.29 -17.16
C PRO A 109 0.62 7.64 -15.78
N ALA A 110 -0.46 6.95 -15.39
CA ALA A 110 -1.03 6.98 -14.06
C ALA A 110 -1.69 5.63 -13.77
N ASP A 111 -1.77 5.28 -12.49
CA ASP A 111 -2.58 4.15 -12.02
C ASP A 111 -3.90 4.70 -11.47
N SER A 112 -5.01 3.98 -11.65
CA SER A 112 -6.34 4.44 -11.22
C SER A 112 -7.10 3.37 -10.45
N VAL A 113 -8.01 3.80 -9.57
CA VAL A 113 -8.89 2.91 -8.82
C VAL A 113 -10.32 3.44 -8.90
N THR A 114 -11.22 2.57 -9.30
CA THR A 114 -12.67 2.84 -9.34
C THR A 114 -13.39 1.78 -8.52
N VAL A 115 -14.29 2.21 -7.64
CA VAL A 115 -15.14 1.35 -6.82
C VAL A 115 -16.59 1.53 -7.23
N GLU A 116 -17.21 0.46 -7.70
CA GLU A 116 -18.66 0.39 -7.90
C GLU A 116 -19.31 -0.15 -6.62
N LEU A 117 -20.29 0.58 -6.09
CA LEU A 117 -21.05 0.19 -4.91
C LEU A 117 -22.29 -0.64 -5.30
N THR A 118 -22.79 -1.45 -4.37
CA THR A 118 -24.02 -2.24 -4.54
C THR A 118 -25.27 -1.38 -4.77
N SER A 119 -25.23 -0.11 -4.36
CA SER A 119 -26.25 0.89 -4.68
C SER A 119 -26.26 1.36 -6.15
N GLY A 120 -25.24 0.97 -6.93
CA GLY A 120 -25.03 1.44 -8.30
C GLY A 120 -24.23 2.74 -8.41
N LYS A 121 -23.88 3.38 -7.29
CA LYS A 121 -22.99 4.54 -7.28
C LYS A 121 -21.55 4.09 -7.58
N THR A 122 -20.87 4.83 -8.44
CA THR A 122 -19.43 4.67 -8.71
C THR A 122 -18.65 5.80 -8.06
N ILE A 123 -17.53 5.45 -7.43
CA ILE A 123 -16.58 6.40 -6.84
C ILE A 123 -15.22 6.09 -7.43
N ALA A 124 -14.50 7.11 -7.90
CA ALA A 124 -13.15 6.97 -8.43
C ALA A 124 -12.20 7.84 -7.62
N GLY A 125 -11.00 7.33 -7.34
CA GLY A 125 -9.93 8.15 -6.79
C GLY A 125 -9.23 8.93 -7.90
N GLU A 126 -8.54 10.00 -7.53
CA GLU A 126 -7.68 10.74 -8.46
C GLU A 126 -6.55 9.82 -8.97
N PRO A 127 -6.32 9.75 -10.30
CA PRO A 127 -5.25 8.93 -10.86
C PRO A 127 -3.87 9.34 -10.33
N VAL A 128 -3.07 8.36 -9.92
CA VAL A 128 -1.79 8.60 -9.27
C VAL A 128 -0.65 8.41 -10.26
N THR A 129 0.10 9.48 -10.53
CA THR A 129 1.27 9.47 -11.42
C THR A 129 2.56 9.17 -10.66
N ARG A 130 2.67 9.50 -9.37
CA ARG A 130 3.86 9.21 -8.55
C ARG A 130 3.42 8.73 -7.17
N ALA A 131 3.97 7.60 -6.75
CA ALA A 131 3.65 7.02 -5.45
C ALA A 131 4.21 7.88 -4.30
N THR A 132 3.56 7.86 -3.15
CA THR A 132 4.04 8.49 -1.92
C THR A 132 5.40 7.90 -1.53
N GLY A 133 6.39 8.77 -1.33
CA GLY A 133 7.80 8.40 -1.16
C GLY A 133 8.66 8.59 -2.40
N HIS A 134 8.07 8.92 -3.56
CA HIS A 134 8.82 9.42 -4.71
C HIS A 134 9.49 10.76 -4.40
N ALA A 135 10.60 11.09 -5.07
CA ALA A 135 11.34 12.34 -4.82
C ALA A 135 10.47 13.60 -4.97
N SER A 136 9.52 13.60 -5.91
CA SER A 136 8.55 14.70 -6.11
C SER A 136 7.31 14.62 -5.20
N ARG A 137 7.11 13.52 -4.46
CA ARG A 137 6.01 13.31 -3.52
C ARG A 137 6.57 12.65 -2.24
N PRO A 138 7.46 13.34 -1.51
CA PRO A 138 8.11 12.76 -0.34
C PRO A 138 7.09 12.42 0.75
N LEU A 139 7.42 11.44 1.58
CA LEU A 139 6.64 11.14 2.78
C LEU A 139 6.72 12.32 3.75
N THR A 140 5.64 12.57 4.47
CA THR A 140 5.69 13.48 5.62
C THR A 140 6.51 12.86 6.75
N GLU A 141 6.96 13.68 7.69
CA GLU A 141 7.67 13.19 8.88
C GLU A 141 6.81 12.21 9.69
N SER A 142 5.51 12.46 9.82
CA SER A 142 4.57 11.55 10.49
C SER A 142 4.48 10.20 9.78
N GLN A 143 4.37 10.18 8.45
CA GLN A 143 4.33 8.94 7.68
C GLN A 143 5.65 8.16 7.75
N LEU A 144 6.79 8.87 7.79
CA LEU A 144 8.10 8.25 8.02
C LEU A 144 8.19 7.63 9.41
N TYR A 145 7.73 8.36 10.44
CA TYR A 145 7.71 7.89 11.81
C TYR A 145 6.81 6.65 11.98
N GLU A 146 5.60 6.67 11.42
CA GLU A 146 4.68 5.53 11.46
C GLU A 146 5.30 4.29 10.84
N LYS A 147 5.90 4.41 9.65
CA LYS A 147 6.62 3.31 8.99
C LYS A 147 7.80 2.82 9.82
N PHE A 148 8.53 3.74 10.46
CA PHE A 148 9.66 3.41 11.32
C PHE A 148 9.23 2.64 12.57
N ALA A 149 8.17 3.09 13.24
CA ALA A 149 7.60 2.42 14.41
C ALA A 149 7.06 1.03 14.06
N ASP A 150 6.39 0.88 12.92
CA ASP A 150 5.91 -0.42 12.42
C ASP A 150 7.08 -1.42 12.22
N CYS A 151 8.26 -0.97 11.77
CA CYS A 151 9.43 -1.84 11.65
C CYS A 151 9.99 -2.29 13.00
N LEU A 152 10.01 -1.41 14.00
CA LEU A 152 10.43 -1.76 15.36
C LEU A 152 9.49 -2.76 16.01
N ASP A 153 8.18 -2.54 15.87
CA ASP A 153 7.12 -3.42 16.36
C ASP A 153 7.24 -4.81 15.72
N ALA A 154 7.36 -4.88 14.39
CA ALA A 154 7.54 -6.13 13.66
C ALA A 154 8.84 -6.87 14.03
N GLY A 155 9.88 -6.12 14.41
CA GLY A 155 11.14 -6.68 14.92
C GLY A 155 11.13 -7.04 16.40
N SER A 156 10.01 -6.81 17.11
CA SER A 156 9.91 -6.97 18.58
C SER A 156 11.03 -6.23 19.32
N SER A 157 11.35 -5.01 18.87
CA SER A 157 12.40 -4.20 19.47
C SER A 157 11.93 -3.56 20.78
N ASP A 158 12.75 -3.67 21.82
CA ASP A 158 12.52 -3.00 23.11
C ASP A 158 12.92 -1.50 23.09
N ILE A 159 13.51 -1.02 21.98
CA ILE A 159 13.96 0.37 21.87
C ILE A 159 12.74 1.29 21.64
N PRO A 160 12.57 2.36 22.43
CA PRO A 160 11.49 3.33 22.20
C PRO A 160 11.61 3.97 20.81
N ALA A 161 10.59 3.78 19.97
CA ALA A 161 10.58 4.25 18.59
C ALA A 161 10.83 5.75 18.47
N GLU A 162 10.15 6.56 19.27
CA GLU A 162 10.32 8.01 19.26
C GLU A 162 11.76 8.45 19.57
N ALA A 163 12.40 7.81 20.55
CA ALA A 163 13.76 8.14 20.96
C ALA A 163 14.78 7.80 19.87
N LEU A 164 14.67 6.61 19.27
CA LEU A 164 15.56 6.21 18.19
C LEU A 164 15.31 7.03 16.91
N PHE A 165 14.05 7.30 16.57
CA PHE A 165 13.70 8.09 15.39
C PHE A 165 14.29 9.52 15.46
N LYS A 166 14.06 10.24 16.57
CA LYS A 166 14.61 11.58 16.80
C LYS A 166 16.13 11.61 16.67
N ARG A 167 16.80 10.55 17.15
CA ARG A 167 18.25 10.45 17.07
C ARG A 167 18.77 10.19 15.67
N LEU A 168 18.06 9.38 14.89
CA LEU A 168 18.39 9.15 13.48
C LEU A 168 18.19 10.41 12.65
N GLN A 169 17.25 11.29 13.01
CA GLN A 169 17.11 12.60 12.36
C GLN A 169 18.33 13.52 12.60
N SER A 170 19.08 13.33 13.70
CA SER A 170 20.32 14.06 13.99
C SER A 170 21.60 13.29 13.61
N ILE A 171 21.52 12.29 12.72
CA ILE A 171 22.65 11.40 12.40
C ILE A 171 23.89 12.14 11.88
N GLN A 172 23.71 13.29 11.22
CA GLN A 172 24.82 14.10 10.70
C GLN A 172 25.70 14.69 11.81
N SER A 173 25.15 14.86 13.02
CA SER A 173 25.84 15.42 14.19
C SER A 173 26.03 14.41 15.33
N THR A 174 25.67 13.14 15.12
CA THR A 174 25.75 12.07 16.13
C THR A 174 26.84 11.07 15.75
N SER A 175 27.74 10.73 16.67
CA SER A 175 28.73 9.68 16.38
C SER A 175 28.08 8.30 16.29
N ALA A 176 28.66 7.39 15.49
CA ALA A 176 28.16 6.00 15.40
C ALA A 176 28.12 5.30 16.77
N ARG A 177 29.11 5.58 17.63
CA ARG A 177 29.17 5.06 19.01
C ARG A 177 28.03 5.57 19.86
N GLU A 178 27.71 6.86 19.75
CA GLU A 178 26.56 7.41 20.45
C GLU A 178 25.31 6.73 19.96
N LEU A 179 25.06 6.71 18.65
CA LEU A 179 23.86 6.15 18.02
C LEU A 179 23.53 4.72 18.52
N THR A 180 24.53 3.85 18.67
CA THR A 180 24.33 2.44 19.06
C THR A 180 24.20 2.18 20.57
N ARG A 181 24.39 3.19 21.44
CA ARG A 181 24.24 3.05 22.92
C ARG A 181 22.80 3.00 23.43
N LEU A 182 21.80 2.76 22.58
CA LEU A 182 20.41 2.58 23.01
C LEU A 182 20.27 1.17 23.62
N GLN A 183 20.77 1.02 24.86
CA GLN A 183 20.57 -0.09 25.79
C GLN A 183 20.45 0.49 27.20
#